data_AF-A0A9P9G000-F1
#
_entry.id   AF-A0A9P9G000-F1
#
_cell.length_a   1.000
_cell.length_b   1.000
_cell.length_c   1.000
_cell.angle_alpha   90.00
_cell.angle_beta   90.00
_cell.angle_gamma   90.00
#
_symmetry.space_group_name_H-M   'P 1'
#
loop_
_entity.id
_entity.type
_entity.pdbx_description
1 polymer ?
#
loop_
_entity_poly.entity_id
_entity_poly.type
_entity_poly.pdbx_seq_one_letter_code
_entity_poly.pdbx_strand_id
1 'polypeptide(L)'
;MSSKPILQLNSCLVRAYNEGDVESLAKAANNPRIARWMSNAFAQPYTVEDAKKWISIANTPSPIRDFAICRLDGSAVIGGIGLKARDDINYRTMEIGYWICEDYWHQGIATEVVTAFSNWAFGNFKHLLRLEAVVFEGNPASGHVLIKSGFQFESRQRAAVEKLGRVMDTLTYTKFATGNGRMLTKKHAEPRCREIGTVPRMAFVKLI
;
A
#
# COMPACT_ATOMS: atom_id res chain seq x y z
N MET A 1 -8.34 0.81 -25.38
CA MET A 1 -9.37 1.80 -24.97
C MET A 1 -9.15 2.13 -23.50
N SER A 2 -9.14 3.41 -23.12
CA SER A 2 -8.90 3.84 -21.73
C SER A 2 -10.01 3.32 -20.82
N SER A 3 -9.65 2.67 -19.70
CA SER A 3 -10.61 2.15 -18.73
C SER A 3 -11.24 3.30 -17.93
N LYS A 4 -12.54 3.22 -17.64
CA LYS A 4 -13.25 4.25 -16.86
C LYS A 4 -12.56 4.45 -15.50
N PRO A 5 -12.22 5.69 -15.10
CA PRO A 5 -11.55 5.92 -13.82
C PRO A 5 -12.47 5.60 -12.66
N ILE A 6 -11.89 5.01 -11.61
CA ILE A 6 -12.55 4.84 -10.31
C ILE A 6 -12.45 6.11 -9.46
N LEU A 7 -11.42 6.93 -9.71
CA LEU A 7 -11.22 8.23 -9.09
C LEU A 7 -10.73 9.22 -10.14
N GLN A 8 -11.34 10.40 -10.13
CA GLN A 8 -10.85 11.57 -10.85
C GLN A 8 -10.52 12.64 -9.80
N LEU A 9 -9.24 12.97 -9.69
CA LEU A 9 -8.70 13.86 -8.67
C LEU A 9 -8.23 15.17 -9.32
N ASN A 10 -7.76 16.13 -8.53
CA ASN A 10 -7.30 17.41 -9.07
C ASN A 10 -5.96 17.26 -9.81
N SER A 11 -5.11 16.35 -9.35
CA SER A 11 -3.74 16.19 -9.89
C SER A 11 -3.56 14.97 -10.79
N CYS A 12 -4.47 14.00 -10.74
CA CYS A 12 -4.34 12.72 -11.46
C CYS A 12 -5.68 11.98 -11.58
N LEU A 13 -5.67 10.84 -12.27
CA LEU A 13 -6.77 9.88 -12.24
C LEU A 13 -6.29 8.50 -11.80
N VAL A 14 -7.18 7.71 -11.21
CA VAL A 14 -6.92 6.31 -10.82
C VAL A 14 -7.88 5.41 -11.59
N ARG A 15 -7.34 4.43 -12.32
CA ARG A 15 -8.11 3.52 -13.17
C ARG A 15 -7.46 2.13 -13.26
N ALA A 16 -8.20 1.16 -13.78
CA ALA A 16 -7.63 -0.15 -14.07
C ALA A 16 -6.50 -0.02 -15.11
N TYR A 17 -5.49 -0.88 -15.01
CA TYR A 17 -4.45 -0.96 -16.02
C TYR A 17 -5.03 -1.44 -17.36
N ASN A 18 -4.49 -0.92 -18.47
CA ASN A 18 -4.80 -1.40 -19.82
C ASN A 18 -3.52 -1.68 -20.61
N GLU A 19 -3.63 -2.40 -21.71
CA GLU A 19 -2.47 -2.81 -22.52
C GLU A 19 -1.64 -1.63 -23.07
N GLY A 20 -2.26 -0.47 -23.31
CA GLY A 20 -1.56 0.74 -23.74
C GLY A 20 -0.67 1.36 -22.67
N ASP A 21 -0.78 0.91 -21.41
CA ASP A 21 0.01 1.44 -20.30
C ASP A 21 1.44 0.90 -20.27
N VAL A 22 1.72 -0.20 -20.96
CA VAL A 22 2.97 -0.99 -20.86
C VAL A 22 4.22 -0.12 -20.90
N GLU A 23 4.35 0.73 -21.92
CA GLU A 23 5.56 1.57 -22.10
C GLU A 23 5.68 2.63 -21.01
N SER A 24 4.57 3.31 -20.69
CA SER A 24 4.59 4.34 -19.65
C SER A 24 4.83 3.76 -18.25
N LEU A 25 4.29 2.58 -17.97
CA LEU A 25 4.52 1.85 -16.72
C LEU A 25 5.97 1.39 -16.62
N ALA A 26 6.51 0.74 -17.65
CA ALA A 26 7.90 0.29 -17.66
C ALA A 26 8.87 1.45 -17.42
N LYS A 27 8.64 2.58 -18.11
CA LYS A 27 9.43 3.81 -17.91
C LYS A 27 9.31 4.35 -16.48
N ALA A 28 8.09 4.49 -15.97
CA ALA A 28 7.84 5.06 -14.65
C ALA A 28 8.36 4.17 -13.51
N ALA A 29 8.27 2.84 -13.66
CA ALA A 29 8.64 1.87 -12.65
C ALA A 29 10.15 1.56 -12.63
N ASN A 30 10.88 1.75 -13.74
CA ASN A 30 12.30 1.44 -13.83
C ASN A 30 13.20 2.48 -13.13
N ASN A 31 13.03 2.61 -11.82
CA ASN A 31 13.74 3.56 -11.00
C ASN A 31 14.22 2.91 -9.68
N PRO A 32 15.54 2.81 -9.45
CA PRO A 32 16.08 2.18 -8.24
C PRO A 32 15.72 2.94 -6.96
N ARG A 33 15.44 4.25 -7.03
CA ARG A 33 14.97 5.06 -5.89
C ARG A 33 13.55 4.69 -5.47
N ILE A 34 12.74 4.13 -6.37
CA ILE A 34 11.42 3.54 -6.06
C ILE A 34 11.63 2.11 -5.56
N ALA A 35 12.32 1.27 -6.35
CA ALA A 35 12.46 -0.16 -6.10
C ALA A 35 13.10 -0.50 -4.74
N ARG A 36 14.00 0.36 -4.22
CA ARG A 36 14.62 0.18 -2.90
C ARG A 36 13.62 0.22 -1.73
N TRP A 37 12.41 0.75 -1.94
CA TRP A 37 11.34 0.82 -0.95
C TRP A 37 10.21 -0.17 -1.21
N MET A 38 10.33 -0.99 -2.26
CA MET A 38 9.35 -1.99 -2.66
C MET A 38 9.85 -3.41 -2.35
N SER A 39 8.93 -4.37 -2.36
CA SER A 39 9.28 -5.80 -2.27
C SER A 39 10.12 -6.23 -3.48
N ASN A 40 10.74 -7.41 -3.42
CA ASN A 40 11.53 -7.94 -4.54
C ASN A 40 10.66 -8.40 -5.73
N ALA A 41 9.33 -8.45 -5.57
CA ALA A 41 8.41 -8.63 -6.69
C ALA A 41 8.39 -7.41 -7.63
N PHE A 42 8.78 -6.23 -7.12
CA PHE A 42 9.04 -5.05 -7.95
C PHE A 42 10.44 -5.18 -8.55
N ALA A 43 10.51 -5.57 -9.82
CA ALA A 43 11.76 -5.81 -10.53
C ALA A 43 12.66 -4.55 -10.59
N GLN A 44 13.97 -4.76 -10.55
CA GLN A 44 14.96 -3.71 -10.77
C GLN A 44 16.20 -4.31 -11.46
N PRO A 45 16.51 -3.95 -12.72
CA PRO A 45 15.76 -3.02 -13.58
C PRO A 45 14.34 -3.53 -13.91
N TYR A 46 13.41 -2.62 -14.10
CA TYR A 46 12.03 -2.93 -14.47
C TYR A 46 11.86 -2.89 -15.99
N THR A 47 11.40 -3.98 -16.59
CA THR A 47 11.33 -4.12 -18.05
C THR A 47 9.90 -3.98 -18.59
N VAL A 48 9.79 -3.84 -19.91
CA VAL A 48 8.52 -3.91 -20.65
C VAL A 48 7.79 -5.23 -20.39
N GLU A 49 8.54 -6.33 -20.26
CA GLU A 49 7.97 -7.65 -19.97
C GLU A 49 7.41 -7.73 -18.54
N ASP A 50 8.09 -7.11 -17.58
CA ASP A 50 7.58 -6.98 -16.21
C ASP A 50 6.30 -6.14 -16.17
N ALA A 51 6.22 -5.06 -16.96
CA ALA A 51 5.02 -4.24 -17.10
C ALA A 51 3.84 -5.05 -17.67
N LYS A 52 4.07 -5.84 -18.73
CA LYS A 52 3.04 -6.72 -19.31
C LYS A 52 2.54 -7.75 -18.29
N LYS A 53 3.46 -8.42 -17.59
CA LYS A 53 3.13 -9.39 -16.53
C LYS A 53 2.32 -8.73 -15.42
N TRP A 54 2.74 -7.55 -14.97
CA TRP A 54 2.04 -6.82 -13.92
C TRP A 54 0.63 -6.41 -14.33
N ILE A 55 0.45 -5.88 -15.55
CA ILE A 55 -0.87 -5.50 -16.07
C ILE A 55 -1.80 -6.72 -16.14
N SER A 56 -1.28 -7.89 -16.52
CA SER A 56 -2.03 -9.15 -16.48
C SER A 56 -2.46 -9.50 -15.05
N ILE A 57 -1.52 -9.50 -14.10
CA ILE A 57 -1.79 -9.81 -12.68
C ILE A 57 -2.78 -8.82 -12.06
N ALA A 58 -2.59 -7.52 -12.26
CA ALA A 58 -3.40 -6.46 -11.69
C ALA A 58 -4.88 -6.52 -12.14
N ASN A 59 -5.13 -7.09 -13.32
CA ASN A 59 -6.47 -7.29 -13.86
C ASN A 59 -7.09 -8.64 -13.51
N THR A 60 -6.39 -9.52 -12.77
CA THR A 60 -6.98 -10.77 -12.27
C THR A 60 -7.94 -10.51 -11.10
N PRO A 61 -9.14 -11.14 -11.06
CA PRO A 61 -10.05 -10.95 -9.95
C PRO A 61 -9.53 -11.60 -8.66
N SER A 62 -9.16 -10.78 -7.66
CA SER A 62 -8.88 -11.18 -6.26
C SER A 62 -7.64 -12.09 -6.07
N PRO A 63 -6.86 -11.98 -4.96
CA PRO A 63 -7.00 -11.10 -3.79
C PRO A 63 -6.33 -9.73 -3.95
N ILE A 64 -5.73 -9.48 -5.12
CA ILE A 64 -5.02 -8.26 -5.46
C ILE A 64 -5.96 -7.34 -6.24
N ARG A 65 -5.98 -6.05 -5.88
CA ARG A 65 -6.72 -5.01 -6.59
C ARG A 65 -5.81 -3.81 -6.79
N ASP A 66 -5.02 -3.85 -7.86
CA ASP A 66 -4.08 -2.80 -8.23
C ASP A 66 -4.64 -1.92 -9.36
N PHE A 67 -4.37 -0.63 -9.24
CA PHE A 67 -4.83 0.39 -10.17
C PHE A 67 -3.65 1.27 -10.59
N ALA A 68 -3.70 1.71 -11.84
CA ALA A 68 -2.79 2.71 -12.37
C ALA A 68 -3.15 4.08 -11.80
N ILE A 69 -2.14 4.79 -11.31
CA ILE A 69 -2.22 6.24 -11.11
C ILE A 69 -1.72 6.87 -12.40
N CYS A 70 -2.53 7.65 -13.08
CA CYS A 70 -2.20 8.24 -14.37
C CYS A 70 -2.24 9.77 -14.31
N ARG A 71 -1.59 10.42 -15.29
CA ARG A 71 -1.81 11.84 -15.58
C ARG A 71 -3.30 12.16 -15.74
N LEU A 72 -3.68 13.42 -15.53
CA LEU A 72 -5.07 13.89 -15.65
C LEU A 72 -5.70 13.60 -17.02
N ASP A 73 -4.92 13.64 -18.08
CA ASP A 73 -5.35 13.31 -19.45
C ASP A 73 -5.42 11.78 -19.70
N GLY A 74 -5.00 10.96 -18.74
CA GLY A 74 -4.95 9.50 -18.83
C GLY A 74 -3.86 8.95 -19.73
N SER A 75 -2.97 9.80 -20.27
CA SER A 75 -2.00 9.47 -21.32
C SER A 75 -0.86 8.58 -20.86
N ALA A 76 -0.51 8.64 -19.57
CA ALA A 76 0.63 7.91 -19.02
C ALA A 76 0.41 7.51 -17.57
N VAL A 77 0.89 6.32 -17.22
CA VAL A 77 1.03 5.85 -15.84
C VAL A 77 2.16 6.62 -15.17
N ILE A 78 1.89 7.14 -13.98
CA ILE A 78 2.82 7.88 -13.12
C ILE A 78 2.96 7.26 -11.73
N GLY A 79 2.34 6.11 -11.49
CA GLY A 79 2.39 5.38 -10.24
C GLY A 79 1.44 4.18 -10.22
N GLY A 80 1.41 3.50 -9.09
CA GLY A 80 0.48 2.42 -8.80
C GLY A 80 -0.07 2.55 -7.40
N ILE A 81 -1.32 2.13 -7.21
CA ILE A 81 -1.94 1.99 -5.89
C ILE A 81 -2.81 0.74 -5.88
N GLY A 82 -2.79 0.00 -4.78
CA GLY A 82 -3.61 -1.19 -4.69
C GLY A 82 -3.90 -1.64 -3.28
N LEU A 83 -4.76 -2.64 -3.22
CA LEU A 83 -5.15 -3.36 -2.02
C LEU A 83 -4.77 -4.83 -2.15
N LYS A 84 -4.21 -5.38 -1.08
CA LYS A 84 -4.08 -6.82 -0.89
C LYS A 84 -4.96 -7.24 0.28
N ALA A 85 -5.97 -8.06 -0.01
CA ALA A 85 -6.81 -8.65 1.04
C ALA A 85 -5.99 -9.59 1.92
N ARG A 86 -6.20 -9.49 3.23
CA ARG A 86 -5.85 -10.56 4.16
C ARG A 86 -6.91 -11.66 4.07
N ASP A 87 -6.55 -12.87 4.45
CA ASP A 87 -7.36 -14.08 4.32
C ASP A 87 -7.89 -14.57 5.68
N ASP A 88 -8.75 -15.58 5.60
CA ASP A 88 -9.32 -16.30 6.75
C ASP A 88 -9.86 -15.35 7.83
N ILE A 89 -9.39 -15.45 9.08
CA ILE A 89 -9.84 -14.64 10.20
C ILE A 89 -9.49 -13.15 10.06
N ASN A 90 -8.60 -12.79 9.13
CA ASN A 90 -8.14 -11.42 8.90
C ASN A 90 -8.87 -10.73 7.74
N TYR A 91 -9.89 -11.35 7.13
CA TYR A 91 -10.61 -10.85 5.94
C TYR A 91 -11.15 -9.41 6.01
N ARG A 92 -11.28 -8.84 7.22
CA ARG A 92 -11.73 -7.45 7.43
C ARG A 92 -10.61 -6.41 7.31
N THR A 93 -9.39 -6.86 7.01
CA THR A 93 -8.19 -6.03 6.85
C THR A 93 -7.67 -6.14 5.42
N MET A 94 -7.30 -5.00 4.84
CA MET A 94 -6.57 -4.95 3.57
C MET A 94 -5.28 -4.14 3.76
N GLU A 95 -4.20 -4.63 3.17
CA GLU A 95 -2.95 -3.87 3.06
C GLU A 95 -3.05 -2.92 1.86
N ILE A 96 -2.77 -1.63 2.06
CA ILE A 96 -2.66 -0.64 1.00
C ILE A 96 -1.20 -0.40 0.66
N GLY A 97 -0.87 -0.49 -0.62
CA GLY A 97 0.44 -0.20 -1.17
C GLY A 97 0.35 0.86 -2.26
N TYR A 98 1.36 1.72 -2.37
CA TYR A 98 1.44 2.72 -3.43
C TYR A 98 2.87 3.11 -3.75
N TRP A 99 3.06 3.62 -4.97
CA TRP A 99 4.30 4.26 -5.41
C TRP A 99 3.97 5.33 -6.46
N ILE A 100 4.84 6.34 -6.55
CA ILE A 100 4.73 7.44 -7.51
C ILE A 100 6.08 7.54 -8.24
N CYS A 101 6.05 7.82 -9.53
CA CYS A 101 7.22 8.12 -10.34
C CYS A 101 7.93 9.37 -9.79
N GLU A 102 9.27 9.36 -9.79
CA GLU A 102 10.10 10.38 -9.15
C GLU A 102 9.80 11.81 -9.64
N ASP A 103 9.50 11.98 -10.93
CA ASP A 103 9.14 13.27 -11.53
C ASP A 103 7.91 13.94 -10.89
N TYR A 104 7.12 13.16 -10.12
CA TYR A 104 5.87 13.58 -9.47
C TYR A 104 5.97 13.61 -7.94
N TRP A 105 7.16 13.43 -7.38
CA TRP A 105 7.37 13.53 -5.94
C TRP A 105 7.22 14.98 -5.45
N HIS A 106 6.93 15.13 -4.16
CA HIS A 106 6.78 16.43 -3.47
C HIS A 106 5.67 17.35 -4.00
N GLN A 107 4.81 16.87 -4.90
CA GLN A 107 3.68 17.62 -5.46
C GLN A 107 2.33 17.33 -4.79
N GLY A 108 2.32 16.56 -3.69
CA GLY A 108 1.09 16.23 -2.95
C GLY A 108 0.25 15.09 -3.56
N ILE A 109 0.57 14.63 -4.78
CA ILE A 109 -0.17 13.58 -5.51
C ILE A 109 -0.37 12.32 -4.66
N ALA A 110 0.67 11.81 -4.01
CA ALA A 110 0.56 10.61 -3.19
C ALA A 110 -0.46 10.77 -2.05
N THR A 111 -0.49 11.93 -1.39
CA THR A 111 -1.44 12.21 -0.30
C THR A 111 -2.87 12.31 -0.82
N GLU A 112 -3.07 13.00 -1.94
CA GLU A 112 -4.38 13.11 -2.59
C GLU A 112 -4.92 11.72 -2.97
N VAL A 113 -4.09 10.92 -3.64
CA VAL A 113 -4.45 9.56 -4.10
C VAL A 113 -4.75 8.64 -2.93
N VAL A 114 -3.86 8.55 -1.93
CA VAL A 114 -4.03 7.64 -0.78
C VAL A 114 -5.27 8.01 0.03
N THR A 115 -5.55 9.30 0.20
CA THR A 115 -6.76 9.78 0.88
C THR A 115 -8.02 9.34 0.14
N ALA A 116 -8.11 9.66 -1.15
CA ALA A 116 -9.30 9.36 -1.96
C ALA A 116 -9.50 7.85 -2.13
N PHE A 117 -8.42 7.10 -2.37
CA PHE A 117 -8.46 5.65 -2.54
C PHE A 117 -8.83 4.91 -1.25
N SER A 118 -8.37 5.38 -0.09
CA SER A 118 -8.81 4.82 1.20
C SER A 118 -10.31 4.99 1.40
N ASN A 119 -10.86 6.18 1.07
CA ASN A 119 -12.29 6.44 1.19
C ASN A 119 -13.10 5.58 0.20
N TRP A 120 -12.61 5.44 -1.03
CA TRP A 120 -13.19 4.55 -2.02
C TRP A 120 -13.19 3.08 -1.54
N ALA A 121 -12.10 2.61 -0.94
CA ALA A 121 -11.98 1.25 -0.42
C ALA A 121 -13.03 0.97 0.66
N PHE A 122 -13.16 1.84 1.67
CA PHE A 122 -14.20 1.70 2.69
C PHE A 122 -15.63 1.82 2.11
N GLY A 123 -15.80 2.63 1.07
CA GLY A 123 -17.07 2.77 0.35
C GLY A 123 -17.47 1.50 -0.42
N ASN A 124 -16.52 0.84 -1.07
CA ASN A 124 -16.76 -0.31 -1.94
C ASN A 124 -16.73 -1.66 -1.21
N PHE A 125 -15.89 -1.83 -0.18
CA PHE A 125 -15.73 -3.08 0.56
C PHE A 125 -16.45 -3.00 1.91
N LYS A 126 -17.74 -3.34 1.95
CA LYS A 126 -18.57 -3.19 3.16
C LYS A 126 -18.09 -4.00 4.37
N HIS A 127 -17.32 -5.06 4.15
CA HIS A 127 -16.73 -5.87 5.23
C HIS A 127 -15.43 -5.29 5.80
N LEU A 128 -14.78 -4.39 5.06
CA LEU A 128 -13.48 -3.79 5.40
C LEU A 128 -13.64 -2.89 6.63
N LEU A 129 -12.93 -3.23 7.70
CA LEU A 129 -12.87 -2.41 8.92
C LEU A 129 -11.55 -1.66 9.04
N ARG A 130 -10.50 -2.14 8.38
CA ARG A 130 -9.13 -1.69 8.59
C ARG A 130 -8.33 -1.70 7.29
N LEU A 131 -7.71 -0.56 7.00
CA LEU A 131 -6.59 -0.47 6.09
C LEU A 131 -5.29 -0.41 6.90
N GLU A 132 -4.27 -1.11 6.43
CA GLU A 132 -2.92 -1.03 6.97
C GLU A 132 -1.90 -0.79 5.86
N ALA A 133 -0.84 -0.07 6.18
CA ALA A 133 0.27 0.19 5.28
C ALA A 133 1.57 -0.09 6.01
N VAL A 134 2.47 -0.83 5.38
CA VAL A 134 3.78 -1.16 5.94
C VAL A 134 4.85 -0.35 5.23
N VAL A 135 5.68 0.35 6.00
CA VAL A 135 6.75 1.23 5.50
C VAL A 135 8.08 0.77 6.05
N PHE A 136 9.09 0.63 5.20
CA PHE A 136 10.46 0.39 5.66
C PHE A 136 10.97 1.64 6.37
N GLU A 137 11.60 1.50 7.55
CA GLU A 137 11.97 2.64 8.40
C GLU A 137 12.83 3.72 7.71
N GLY A 138 13.55 3.37 6.64
CA GLY A 138 14.32 4.30 5.83
C GLY A 138 13.51 5.21 4.89
N ASN A 139 12.18 5.05 4.82
CA ASN A 139 11.28 5.81 3.94
C ASN A 139 10.30 6.72 4.73
N PRO A 140 10.79 7.80 5.38
CA PRO A 140 9.93 8.70 6.13
C PRO A 140 8.92 9.44 5.25
N ALA A 141 9.23 9.65 3.96
CA ALA A 141 8.33 10.29 3.01
C ALA A 141 7.00 9.53 2.87
N SER A 142 7.06 8.19 2.78
CA SER A 142 5.85 7.37 2.74
C SER A 142 5.05 7.44 4.06
N GLY A 143 5.74 7.40 5.21
CA GLY A 143 5.11 7.61 6.52
C GLY A 143 4.37 8.96 6.63
N HIS A 144 4.96 10.04 6.11
CA HIS A 144 4.31 11.35 6.08
C HIS A 144 3.06 11.39 5.19
N VAL A 145 3.08 10.70 4.04
CA VAL A 145 1.89 10.55 3.19
C VAL A 145 0.77 9.85 3.95
N LEU A 146 1.07 8.77 4.66
CA LEU A 146 0.09 8.00 5.45
C LEU A 146 -0.52 8.86 6.56
N ILE A 147 0.31 9.57 7.33
CA ILE A 147 -0.17 10.47 8.41
C ILE A 147 -1.08 11.55 7.83
N LYS A 148 -0.66 12.23 6.75
CA LYS A 148 -1.48 13.26 6.09
C LYS A 148 -2.78 12.71 5.50
N SER A 149 -2.81 11.43 5.15
CA SER A 149 -3.99 10.74 4.62
C SER A 149 -4.91 10.17 5.72
N GLY A 150 -4.61 10.45 7.00
CA GLY A 150 -5.42 10.06 8.15
C GLY A 150 -5.12 8.67 8.70
N PHE A 151 -3.97 8.07 8.37
CA PHE A 151 -3.49 6.88 9.04
C PHE A 151 -2.76 7.26 10.34
N GLN A 152 -2.74 6.33 11.29
CA GLN A 152 -2.04 6.46 12.57
C GLN A 152 -0.92 5.42 12.65
N PHE A 153 0.20 5.79 13.26
CA PHE A 153 1.26 4.81 13.56
C PHE A 153 0.74 3.81 14.60
N GLU A 154 0.94 2.52 14.36
CA GLU A 154 0.45 1.46 15.25
C GLU A 154 1.58 0.61 15.83
N SER A 155 2.55 0.21 15.00
CA SER A 155 3.62 -0.69 15.46
C SER A 155 4.91 -0.54 14.68
N ARG A 156 6.00 -0.95 15.32
CA ARG A 156 7.33 -1.12 14.74
C ARG A 156 7.78 -2.56 14.95
N GLN A 157 8.05 -3.27 13.86
CA GLN A 157 8.58 -4.62 13.90
C GLN A 157 10.08 -4.55 13.63
N ARG A 158 10.88 -4.93 14.63
CA ARG A 158 12.34 -4.81 14.57
C ARG A 158 12.95 -5.89 13.68
N ALA A 159 13.93 -5.51 12.87
CA ALA A 159 14.65 -6.42 11.97
C ALA A 159 13.71 -7.31 11.13
N ALA A 160 12.59 -6.75 10.68
CA ALA A 160 11.49 -7.50 10.07
C ALA A 160 11.74 -7.81 8.59
N VAL A 161 12.56 -7.02 7.91
CA VAL A 161 12.83 -7.16 6.49
C VAL A 161 14.30 -6.91 6.18
N GLU A 162 14.80 -7.58 5.14
CA GLU A 162 16.08 -7.27 4.51
C GLU A 162 15.84 -6.81 3.08
N LYS A 163 16.43 -5.68 2.70
CA LYS A 163 16.39 -5.16 1.33
C LYS A 163 17.77 -4.64 0.98
N LEU A 164 18.31 -5.11 -0.15
CA LEU A 164 19.63 -4.71 -0.65
C LEU A 164 20.74 -4.89 0.41
N GLY A 165 20.75 -6.05 1.09
CA GLY A 165 21.75 -6.37 2.12
C GLY A 165 21.59 -5.62 3.44
N ARG A 166 20.53 -4.81 3.58
CA ARG A 166 20.26 -4.04 4.80
C ARG A 166 19.02 -4.59 5.51
N VAL A 167 19.24 -5.07 6.72
CA VAL A 167 18.16 -5.39 7.67
C VAL A 167 17.57 -4.08 8.19
N MET A 168 16.24 -3.98 8.19
CA MET A 168 15.49 -2.78 8.55
C MET A 168 14.25 -3.15 9.36
N ASP A 169 13.80 -2.18 10.14
CA ASP A 169 12.50 -2.25 10.79
C ASP A 169 11.38 -1.91 9.80
N THR A 170 10.20 -2.49 10.04
CA THR A 170 8.96 -2.09 9.37
C THR A 170 8.07 -1.30 10.33
N LEU A 171 7.46 -0.24 9.80
CA LEU A 171 6.56 0.64 10.49
C LEU A 171 5.15 0.44 9.93
N THR A 172 4.21 0.02 10.77
CA THR A 172 2.82 -0.20 10.36
C THR A 172 1.98 1.01 10.71
N TYR A 173 1.25 1.53 9.72
CA TYR A 173 0.28 2.61 9.86
C TYR A 173 -1.11 2.11 9.51
N THR A 174 -2.13 2.57 10.21
CA THR A 174 -3.47 1.99 10.12
C THR A 174 -4.54 3.06 10.05
N LYS A 175 -5.60 2.78 9.30
CA LYS A 175 -6.78 3.62 9.17
C LYS A 175 -8.01 2.72 9.28
N PHE A 176 -8.99 3.14 10.07
CA PHE A 176 -10.19 2.36 10.32
C PHE A 176 -11.39 2.93 9.56
N ALA A 177 -12.34 2.07 9.21
CA ALA A 177 -13.62 2.49 8.68
C ALA A 177 -14.35 3.37 9.71
N THR A 178 -14.83 4.54 9.30
CA THR A 178 -15.66 5.40 10.15
C THR A 178 -17.11 4.94 10.05
N GLY A 179 -17.57 4.09 10.98
CA GLY A 179 -18.99 3.81 11.15
C GLY A 179 -19.68 4.95 11.92
N ASN A 180 -20.96 5.21 11.63
CA ASN A 180 -21.84 6.11 12.38
C ASN A 180 -21.51 6.13 13.89
N GLY A 181 -20.87 7.22 14.36
CA GLY A 181 -20.84 7.63 15.75
C GLY A 181 -19.78 7.03 16.69
N ARG A 182 -18.97 6.04 16.30
CA ARG A 182 -17.84 5.59 17.15
C ARG A 182 -16.65 5.21 16.29
N MET A 183 -15.56 5.98 16.41
CA MET A 183 -14.23 5.40 16.23
C MET A 183 -14.22 4.06 16.96
N LEU A 184 -13.82 2.98 16.28
CA LEU A 184 -13.47 1.72 16.94
C LEU A 184 -12.18 1.87 17.78
N THR A 185 -11.88 3.07 18.28
CA THR A 185 -10.99 3.27 19.42
C THR A 185 -11.73 2.72 20.64
N LYS A 186 -11.74 1.40 20.78
CA LYS A 186 -11.87 0.85 22.12
C LYS A 186 -10.68 1.43 22.89
N LYS A 187 -10.96 2.26 23.91
CA LYS A 187 -10.05 2.46 25.04
C LYS A 187 -9.71 1.06 25.57
N HIS A 188 -8.68 0.42 25.06
CA HIS A 188 -8.08 -0.73 25.74
C HIS A 188 -6.97 -0.16 26.57
N ALA A 189 -7.17 -0.30 27.89
CA ALA A 189 -6.18 -0.02 28.90
C ALA A 189 -4.82 -0.58 28.48
N GLU A 190 -3.78 0.22 28.68
CA GLU A 190 -2.40 -0.24 28.59
C GLU A 190 -2.28 -1.58 29.34
N PRO A 191 -1.79 -2.64 28.71
CA PRO A 191 -1.36 -3.79 29.47
C PRO A 191 -0.16 -3.32 30.30
N ARG A 192 -0.37 -3.12 31.61
CA ARG A 192 0.74 -3.00 32.56
C ARG A 192 1.58 -4.25 32.41
N CYS A 193 2.74 -4.10 31.78
CA CYS A 193 3.77 -5.12 31.73
C CYS A 193 4.16 -5.42 33.18
N ARG A 194 3.59 -6.47 33.77
CA ARG A 194 4.15 -7.07 34.97
C ARG A 194 5.29 -7.96 34.49
N GLU A 195 6.49 -7.72 35.01
CA GLU A 195 7.62 -8.63 34.85
C GLU A 195 7.14 -10.04 35.20
N ILE A 196 7.12 -10.92 34.19
CA ILE A 196 6.87 -12.34 34.40
C ILE A 196 8.22 -13.01 34.26
N GLY A 197 8.67 -13.60 35.36
CA GLY A 197 9.87 -14.41 35.44
C GLY A 197 9.88 -15.52 34.39
N THR A 198 11.08 -15.98 34.10
CA THR A 198 11.44 -17.06 33.16
C THR A 198 10.48 -18.25 33.19
N VAL A 199 9.85 -18.56 32.05
CA VAL A 199 9.17 -19.83 31.77
C VAL A 199 9.53 -20.26 30.33
N PRO A 200 9.74 -21.56 30.04
CA PRO A 200 10.50 -22.01 28.89
C PRO A 200 9.71 -22.01 27.56
N ARG A 201 10.48 -21.96 26.46
CA ARG A 201 10.03 -21.95 25.06
C ARG A 201 9.03 -23.07 24.75
N MET A 202 7.84 -22.68 24.32
CA MET A 202 6.95 -23.52 23.51
C MET A 202 6.69 -22.78 22.19
N ALA A 203 7.09 -23.43 21.10
CA ALA A 203 6.99 -22.90 19.74
C ALA A 203 5.52 -22.82 19.31
N PHE A 204 5.08 -21.65 18.86
CA PHE A 204 3.88 -21.53 18.03
C PHE A 204 4.31 -21.35 16.58
N VAL A 205 3.94 -22.33 15.77
CA VAL A 205 3.99 -22.30 14.31
C VAL A 205 3.04 -21.21 13.82
N LYS A 206 3.54 -20.26 13.04
CA LYS A 206 2.70 -19.42 12.19
C LYS A 206 2.88 -19.94 10.77
N LEU A 207 1.81 -20.50 10.22
CA LEU A 207 1.77 -20.97 8.84
C LEU A 207 1.99 -19.79 7.87
N ILE A 208 2.67 -20.14 6.78
CA ILE A 208 2.76 -19.51 5.45
C ILE A 208 1.72 -18.44 5.13
#